data_AF-A0A267EUW1-F1
#
_entry.id   AF-A0A267EUW1-F1
#
_cell.length_a   1.000
_cell.length_b   1.000
_cell.length_c   1.000
_cell.angle_alpha   90.00
_cell.angle_beta   90.00
_cell.angle_gamma   90.00
#
_symmetry.space_group_name_H-M   'P 1'
#
loop_
_entity.id
_entity.type
_entity.pdbx_description
1 polymer ?
#
loop_
_entity_poly.entity_id
_entity_poly.type
_entity_poly.pdbx_seq_one_letter_code
_entity_poly.pdbx_strand_id
1 'polypeptide(L)'
;MRQLQCWMNRMSAHPVTGPSLVFQHFLTCTDEGKRWKEGKRRAEQDKLSRGQVYHTIRLSAPCDLTDMERYTDAFDGFATEMDTATRLAMDTALSHSKKCENNIRKEYSRIADACFAMEKAACLVPNNKLDQLSQAMHAAGQSYQQVSELWAQQPRSDSDQLAEALHEYSGLISCLPAVISIGRGSIATARDCQRGLEEGRISPAEAQETTRRAALVSAAQCAEMNNFRREVDADYKAMMANFLREQVRFHQEIANKLQAALDTFSY
;
A
#
# COMPACT_ATOMS: atom_id res chain seq x y z
N MET A 1 2.57 15.78 -0.80
CA MET A 1 4.02 15.46 -0.76
C MET A 1 4.29 14.00 -0.48
N ARG A 2 3.64 13.35 0.50
CA ARG A 2 3.85 11.92 0.84
C ARG A 2 3.64 10.95 -0.33
N GLN A 3 2.50 11.03 -1.02
CA GLN A 3 2.20 10.19 -2.20
C GLN A 3 3.26 10.31 -3.31
N LEU A 4 3.76 11.52 -3.57
CA LEU A 4 4.83 11.74 -4.57
C LEU A 4 6.14 11.08 -4.12
N GLN A 5 6.46 11.14 -2.81
CA GLN A 5 7.63 10.46 -2.27
C GLN A 5 7.51 8.94 -2.38
N CYS A 6 6.34 8.35 -2.07
CA CYS A 6 6.11 6.92 -2.25
C CYS A 6 6.28 6.51 -3.72
N TRP A 7 5.65 7.26 -4.62
CA TRP A 7 5.80 7.05 -6.07
C TRP A 7 7.27 7.12 -6.50
N MET A 8 8.02 8.12 -6.02
CA MET A 8 9.43 8.27 -6.33
C MET A 8 10.28 7.11 -5.81
N ASN A 9 10.02 6.67 -4.59
CA ASN A 9 10.69 5.53 -3.97
C ASN A 9 10.43 4.25 -4.77
N ARG A 10 9.19 4.02 -5.20
CA ARG A 10 8.83 2.87 -6.03
C ARG A 10 9.54 2.89 -7.38
N MET A 11 9.46 4.02 -8.10
CA MET A 11 10.07 4.15 -9.42
C MET A 11 11.60 4.01 -9.37
N SER A 12 12.23 4.56 -8.33
CA SER A 12 13.69 4.46 -8.13
C SER A 12 14.15 3.06 -7.70
N ALA A 13 13.36 2.35 -6.90
CA ALA A 13 13.67 0.98 -6.47
C ALA A 13 13.43 -0.05 -7.58
N HIS A 14 12.60 0.26 -8.57
CA HIS A 14 12.26 -0.67 -9.65
C HIS A 14 13.49 -0.97 -10.53
N PRO A 15 13.84 -2.26 -10.77
CA PRO A 15 15.09 -2.64 -11.43
C PRO A 15 15.18 -2.23 -12.91
N VAL A 16 14.05 -1.96 -13.57
CA VAL A 16 14.00 -1.47 -14.96
C VAL A 16 13.78 0.04 -15.04
N THR A 17 12.71 0.58 -14.42
CA THR A 17 12.40 2.01 -14.43
C THR A 17 13.45 2.87 -13.75
N GLY A 18 13.97 2.47 -12.60
CA GLY A 18 14.97 3.21 -11.83
C GLY A 18 16.21 3.58 -12.64
N PRO A 19 16.89 2.63 -13.31
CA PRO A 19 18.05 2.94 -14.16
C PRO A 19 17.70 3.46 -15.55
N SER A 20 16.42 3.62 -15.91
CA SER A 20 16.03 4.06 -17.26
C SER A 20 16.53 5.47 -17.57
N LEU A 21 16.94 5.71 -18.82
CA LEU A 21 17.50 7.01 -19.24
C LEU A 21 16.52 8.16 -19.03
N VAL A 22 15.21 7.92 -19.26
CA VAL A 22 14.17 8.93 -19.06
C VAL A 22 14.03 9.32 -17.59
N PHE A 23 14.06 8.33 -16.68
CA PHE A 23 13.94 8.58 -15.24
C PHE A 23 15.21 9.20 -14.65
N GLN A 24 16.38 8.75 -15.10
CA GLN A 24 17.66 9.36 -14.71
C GLN A 24 17.77 10.80 -15.20
N HIS A 25 17.35 11.11 -16.44
CA HIS A 25 17.29 12.49 -16.92
C HIS A 25 16.31 13.34 -16.12
N PHE A 26 15.15 12.78 -15.77
CA PHE A 26 14.16 13.45 -14.91
C PHE A 26 14.73 13.84 -13.55
N LEU A 27 15.54 12.96 -12.93
CA LEU A 27 16.10 13.19 -11.59
C LEU A 27 17.36 14.06 -11.56
N THR A 28 18.19 13.98 -12.59
CA THR A 28 19.58 14.50 -12.52
C THR A 28 19.84 15.72 -13.41
N CYS A 29 18.92 16.08 -14.31
CA CYS A 29 19.10 17.23 -15.18
C CYS A 29 18.96 18.54 -14.41
N THR A 30 20.07 19.26 -14.22
CA THR A 30 20.10 20.56 -13.52
C THR A 30 19.92 21.78 -14.42
N ASP A 31 19.93 21.60 -15.75
CA ASP A 31 19.73 22.67 -16.73
C ASP A 31 18.29 22.66 -17.26
N GLU A 32 17.46 23.57 -16.75
CA GLU A 32 16.05 23.76 -17.13
C GLU A 32 15.86 24.26 -18.58
N GLY A 33 16.94 24.75 -19.21
CA GLY A 33 16.92 25.34 -20.53
C GLY A 33 17.09 24.29 -21.63
N LYS A 34 18.32 24.16 -22.15
CA LYS A 34 18.57 23.42 -23.40
C LYS A 34 18.57 21.91 -23.14
N ARG A 35 19.30 21.45 -22.13
CA ARG A 35 19.46 20.01 -21.85
C ARG A 35 18.15 19.37 -21.42
N TRP A 36 17.35 20.02 -20.58
CA TRP A 36 16.03 19.52 -20.21
C TRP A 36 15.14 19.27 -21.43
N LYS A 37 14.99 20.29 -22.29
CA LYS A 37 14.16 20.22 -23.50
C LYS A 37 14.64 19.16 -24.48
N GLU A 38 15.96 19.00 -24.64
CA GLU A 38 16.52 17.95 -25.50
C GLU A 38 16.23 16.55 -24.96
N GLY A 39 16.47 16.30 -23.66
CA GLY A 39 16.19 15.01 -23.04
C GLY A 39 14.69 14.66 -23.06
N LYS A 40 13.82 15.65 -22.82
CA LYS A 40 12.37 15.50 -22.98
C LYS A 40 11.99 15.06 -24.40
N ARG A 41 12.47 15.77 -25.43
CA ARG A 41 12.21 15.42 -26.84
C ARG A 41 12.75 14.03 -27.20
N ARG A 42 13.92 13.66 -26.66
CA ARG A 42 14.50 12.33 -26.85
C ARG A 42 13.60 11.23 -26.29
N ALA A 43 13.05 11.43 -25.09
CA ALA A 43 12.11 10.49 -24.48
C ALA A 43 10.79 10.40 -25.28
N GLU A 44 10.27 11.54 -25.76
CA GLU A 44 9.06 11.59 -26.59
C GLU A 44 9.22 10.89 -27.96
N GLN A 45 10.45 10.84 -28.48
CA GLN A 45 10.78 10.26 -29.79
C GLN A 45 11.38 8.84 -29.72
N ASP A 46 11.38 8.22 -28.53
CA ASP A 46 11.99 6.91 -28.34
C ASP A 46 11.25 5.81 -29.13
N LYS A 47 11.97 5.21 -30.09
CA LYS A 47 11.48 4.13 -30.95
C LYS A 47 11.37 2.79 -30.22
N LEU A 48 12.03 2.64 -29.08
CA LEU A 48 12.01 1.42 -28.26
C LEU A 48 10.88 1.44 -27.21
N SER A 49 9.81 2.18 -27.49
CA SER A 49 8.63 2.27 -26.63
C SER A 49 7.59 1.18 -26.93
N ARG A 50 6.65 0.97 -25.99
CA ARG A 50 5.58 -0.03 -26.10
C ARG A 50 6.15 -1.43 -26.34
N GLY A 51 5.60 -2.21 -27.28
CA GLY A 51 6.10 -3.55 -27.61
C GLY A 51 7.55 -3.58 -28.11
N GLN A 52 8.11 -2.47 -28.58
CA GLN A 52 9.51 -2.43 -29.02
C GLN A 52 10.49 -2.57 -27.85
N VAL A 53 10.04 -2.33 -26.61
CA VAL A 53 10.86 -2.50 -25.41
C VAL A 53 11.38 -3.94 -25.26
N TYR A 54 10.62 -4.94 -25.73
CA TYR A 54 11.03 -6.35 -25.65
C TYR A 54 12.30 -6.64 -26.46
N HIS A 55 12.64 -5.82 -27.46
CA HIS A 55 13.91 -5.96 -28.19
C HIS A 55 15.15 -5.59 -27.35
N THR A 56 14.94 -4.90 -26.22
CA THR A 56 16.02 -4.54 -25.28
C THR A 56 16.28 -5.62 -24.24
N ILE A 57 15.37 -6.59 -24.11
CA ILE A 57 15.42 -7.64 -23.10
C ILE A 57 16.20 -8.84 -23.66
N ARG A 58 16.97 -9.50 -22.80
CA ARG A 58 17.70 -10.73 -23.13
C ARG A 58 17.35 -11.80 -22.11
N LEU A 59 17.09 -13.01 -22.61
CA LEU A 59 16.93 -14.19 -21.76
C LEU A 59 18.30 -14.71 -21.35
N SER A 60 18.46 -15.02 -20.07
CA SER A 60 19.66 -15.67 -19.54
C SER A 60 19.63 -17.19 -19.68
N ALA A 61 18.44 -17.78 -19.82
CA ALA A 61 18.23 -19.22 -19.97
C ALA A 61 16.97 -19.51 -20.80
N PRO A 62 16.83 -20.71 -21.38
CA PRO A 62 15.58 -21.16 -21.99
C PRO A 62 14.43 -21.15 -20.96
N CYS A 63 13.24 -20.77 -21.40
CA CYS A 63 12.04 -20.74 -20.56
C CYS A 63 10.97 -21.67 -21.16
N ASP A 64 10.27 -22.43 -20.30
CA ASP A 64 9.14 -23.27 -20.71
C ASP A 64 7.85 -22.44 -20.70
N LEU A 65 7.21 -22.32 -21.86
CA LEU A 65 5.94 -21.60 -22.03
C LEU A 65 4.81 -22.23 -21.20
N THR A 66 4.84 -23.55 -20.98
CA THR A 66 3.82 -24.26 -20.19
C THR A 66 3.89 -23.89 -18.72
N ASP A 67 5.09 -23.86 -18.15
CA ASP A 67 5.29 -23.45 -16.77
C ASP A 67 5.00 -21.96 -16.56
N MET A 68 5.38 -21.11 -17.52
CA MET A 68 5.04 -19.69 -17.49
C MET A 68 3.53 -19.45 -17.59
N GLU A 69 2.80 -20.23 -18.38
CA GLU A 69 1.34 -20.15 -18.45
C GLU A 69 0.72 -20.53 -17.10
N ARG A 70 1.11 -21.68 -16.54
CA ARG A 70 0.64 -22.14 -15.22
C ARG A 70 0.90 -21.10 -14.13
N TYR A 71 2.08 -20.47 -14.16
CA TYR A 71 2.40 -19.40 -13.23
C TYR A 71 1.54 -18.15 -13.46
N THR A 72 1.32 -17.77 -14.71
CA THR A 72 0.47 -16.63 -15.08
C THR A 72 -0.97 -16.83 -14.59
N ASP A 73 -1.53 -18.04 -14.74
CA ASP A 73 -2.88 -18.35 -14.26
C ASP A 73 -2.97 -18.36 -12.73
N ALA A 74 -1.97 -18.91 -12.04
CA ALA A 74 -1.90 -18.84 -10.58
C ALA A 74 -1.79 -17.38 -10.10
N PHE A 75 -1.01 -16.55 -10.80
CA PHE A 75 -0.87 -15.13 -10.49
C PHE A 75 -2.15 -14.34 -10.75
N ASP A 76 -2.91 -14.67 -11.79
CA ASP A 76 -4.20 -14.03 -12.08
C ASP A 76 -5.24 -14.27 -10.96
N GLY A 77 -5.29 -15.50 -10.45
CA GLY A 77 -6.07 -15.83 -9.26
C GLY A 77 -5.62 -15.02 -8.04
N PHE A 78 -4.31 -14.94 -7.81
CA PHE A 78 -3.74 -14.11 -6.75
C PHE A 78 -4.10 -12.63 -6.91
N ALA A 79 -3.95 -12.04 -8.11
CA ALA A 79 -4.22 -10.63 -8.36
C ALA A 79 -5.69 -10.27 -8.12
N THR A 80 -6.61 -11.16 -8.50
CA THR A 80 -8.06 -10.99 -8.30
C THR A 80 -8.44 -11.00 -6.82
N GLU A 81 -7.93 -11.98 -6.07
CA GLU A 81 -8.16 -12.06 -4.63
C GLU A 81 -7.50 -10.88 -3.89
N MET A 82 -6.29 -10.51 -4.32
CA MET A 82 -5.55 -9.39 -3.74
C MET A 82 -6.27 -8.05 -3.95
N ASP A 83 -6.87 -7.80 -5.12
CA ASP A 83 -7.69 -6.61 -5.40
C ASP A 83 -8.87 -6.53 -4.42
N THR A 84 -9.58 -7.64 -4.26
CA THR A 84 -10.73 -7.74 -3.36
C THR A 84 -10.32 -7.53 -1.90
N ALA A 85 -9.27 -8.20 -1.45
CA ALA A 85 -8.74 -8.08 -0.09
C ALA A 85 -8.23 -6.66 0.21
N THR A 86 -7.54 -6.02 -0.75
CA THR A 86 -7.00 -4.66 -0.61
C THR A 86 -8.13 -3.65 -0.43
N ARG A 87 -9.19 -3.74 -1.24
CA ARG A 87 -10.37 -2.87 -1.10
C ARG A 87 -11.06 -3.06 0.26
N LEU A 88 -11.30 -4.32 0.65
CA LEU A 88 -11.91 -4.62 1.95
C LEU A 88 -11.09 -4.04 3.11
N ALA A 89 -9.77 -4.23 3.09
CA ALA A 89 -8.86 -3.72 4.12
C ALA A 89 -8.88 -2.19 4.17
N MET A 90 -8.86 -1.52 3.01
CA MET A 90 -8.88 -0.06 2.91
C MET A 90 -10.20 0.50 3.44
N ASP A 91 -11.34 -0.06 3.03
CA ASP A 91 -12.67 0.36 3.50
C ASP A 91 -12.82 0.15 5.01
N THR A 92 -12.27 -0.96 5.53
CA THR A 92 -12.26 -1.25 6.96
C THR A 92 -11.44 -0.24 7.73
N ALA A 93 -10.23 0.09 7.25
CA ALA A 93 -9.36 1.08 7.87
C ALA A 93 -10.02 2.48 7.89
N LEU A 94 -10.56 2.93 6.77
CA LEU A 94 -11.24 4.24 6.67
C LEU A 94 -12.50 4.32 7.55
N SER A 95 -13.30 3.25 7.57
CA SER A 95 -14.48 3.15 8.44
C SER A 95 -14.09 3.19 9.92
N HIS A 96 -13.00 2.50 10.29
CA HIS A 96 -12.46 2.51 11.63
C HIS A 96 -11.94 3.90 12.03
N SER A 97 -11.13 4.56 11.18
CA SER A 97 -10.65 5.94 11.41
C SER A 97 -11.81 6.87 11.75
N LYS A 98 -12.86 6.88 10.92
CA LYS A 98 -14.04 7.74 11.12
C LYS A 98 -14.77 7.45 12.42
N LYS A 99 -14.88 6.18 12.83
CA LYS A 99 -15.51 5.80 14.11
C LYS A 99 -14.68 6.27 15.30
N CYS A 100 -13.36 6.18 15.23
CA CYS A 100 -12.47 6.66 16.28
C CYS A 100 -12.59 8.18 16.48
N GLU A 101 -12.48 8.94 15.39
CA GLU A 101 -12.54 10.41 15.40
C GLU A 101 -13.87 10.97 15.91
N ASN A 102 -14.97 10.26 15.64
CA ASN A 102 -16.31 10.78 15.89
C ASN A 102 -17.03 10.05 17.01
N ASN A 103 -17.31 8.76 16.83
CA ASN A 103 -18.19 8.02 17.72
C ASN A 103 -17.48 7.71 19.04
N ILE A 104 -16.30 7.10 18.96
CA ILE A 104 -15.56 6.66 20.15
C ILE A 104 -15.10 7.87 20.96
N ARG A 105 -14.53 8.90 20.31
CA ARG A 105 -14.23 10.19 20.95
C ARG A 105 -15.43 10.72 21.75
N LYS A 106 -16.61 10.78 21.14
CA LYS A 106 -17.81 11.31 21.81
C LYS A 106 -18.21 10.50 23.04
N GLU A 107 -18.12 9.17 22.99
CA GLU A 107 -18.46 8.34 24.16
C GLU A 107 -17.50 8.58 25.32
N TYR A 108 -16.19 8.68 25.06
CA TYR A 108 -15.22 9.00 26.12
C TYR A 108 -15.38 10.42 26.68
N SER A 109 -15.73 11.40 25.82
CA SER A 109 -16.04 12.77 26.26
C SER A 109 -17.29 12.80 27.17
N ARG A 110 -18.31 11.98 26.89
CA ARG A 110 -19.50 11.88 27.78
C ARG A 110 -19.17 11.28 29.15
N ILE A 111 -18.25 10.33 29.21
CA ILE A 111 -17.77 9.79 30.50
C ILE A 111 -17.06 10.91 31.28
N ALA A 112 -16.24 11.72 30.62
CA ALA A 112 -15.59 12.88 31.24
C ALA A 112 -16.63 13.87 31.81
N ASP A 113 -17.65 14.22 31.03
CA ASP A 113 -18.72 15.12 31.46
C ASP A 113 -19.47 14.58 32.69
N ALA A 114 -19.71 13.28 32.75
CA ALA A 114 -20.33 12.64 33.91
C ALA A 114 -19.46 12.74 35.17
N CYS A 115 -18.14 12.56 35.04
CA CYS A 115 -17.18 12.77 36.13
C CYS A 115 -17.20 14.22 36.64
N PHE A 116 -17.17 15.21 35.75
CA PHE A 116 -17.24 16.63 36.12
C PHE A 116 -18.59 17.01 36.75
N ALA A 117 -19.69 16.39 36.33
CA ALA A 117 -20.99 16.60 36.96
C ALA A 117 -21.02 16.10 38.41
N MET A 118 -20.39 14.94 38.68
CA MET A 118 -20.25 14.39 40.03
C MET A 118 -19.31 15.24 40.91
N GLU A 119 -18.18 15.71 40.39
CA GLU A 119 -17.31 16.69 41.04
C GLU A 119 -18.11 17.93 41.46
N LYS A 120 -18.82 18.54 40.51
CA LYS A 120 -19.64 19.74 40.77
C LYS A 120 -20.66 19.50 41.86
N ALA A 121 -21.32 18.35 41.88
CA ALA A 121 -22.29 17.99 42.92
C ALA A 121 -21.62 17.84 44.30
N ALA A 122 -20.43 17.24 44.37
CA ALA A 122 -19.67 17.08 45.61
C ALA A 122 -19.27 18.44 46.22
N CYS A 123 -19.03 19.46 45.39
CA CYS A 123 -18.69 20.82 45.82
C CYS A 123 -19.87 21.67 46.31
N LEU A 124 -21.13 21.23 46.16
CA LEU A 124 -22.30 22.05 46.50
C LEU A 124 -22.51 22.23 48.00
N VAL A 125 -22.06 21.28 48.82
CA VAL A 125 -22.19 21.34 50.28
C VAL A 125 -20.85 21.78 50.87
N PRO A 126 -20.77 22.98 51.47
CA PRO A 126 -19.54 23.47 52.13
C PRO A 126 -19.34 22.73 53.45
N ASN A 127 -18.82 21.51 53.38
CA ASN A 127 -18.36 20.73 54.52
C ASN A 127 -17.30 19.75 53.99
N ASN A 128 -16.02 20.01 54.25
CA ASN A 128 -14.79 19.47 53.64
C ASN A 128 -14.65 17.92 53.53
N LYS A 129 -15.69 17.15 53.86
CA LYS A 129 -15.74 15.69 53.80
C LYS A 129 -15.63 15.12 52.39
N LEU A 130 -16.01 15.87 51.36
CA LEU A 130 -16.00 15.39 49.97
C LEU A 130 -14.88 16.00 49.12
N ASP A 131 -13.95 16.75 49.70
CA ASP A 131 -12.91 17.47 48.94
C ASP A 131 -12.01 16.49 48.18
N GLN A 132 -11.58 15.40 48.83
CA GLN A 132 -10.76 14.36 48.21
C GLN A 132 -11.52 13.64 47.09
N LEU A 133 -12.80 13.33 47.30
CA LEU A 133 -13.65 12.73 46.26
C LEU A 133 -13.83 13.67 45.07
N SER A 134 -14.07 14.97 45.32
CA SER A 134 -14.20 15.97 44.27
C SER A 134 -12.93 16.06 43.42
N GLN A 135 -11.76 16.13 44.07
CA GLN A 135 -10.48 16.14 43.37
C GLN A 135 -10.24 14.87 42.54
N ALA A 136 -10.57 13.69 43.09
CA ALA A 136 -10.44 12.42 42.37
C ALA A 136 -11.41 12.32 41.18
N MET A 137 -12.66 12.78 41.34
CA MET A 137 -13.65 12.87 40.25
C MET A 137 -13.21 13.83 39.15
N HIS A 138 -12.63 14.97 39.52
CA HIS A 138 -12.04 15.92 38.57
C HIS A 138 -10.90 15.27 37.77
N ALA A 139 -9.98 14.58 38.44
CA ALA A 139 -8.85 13.90 37.81
C ALA A 139 -9.32 12.78 36.86
N ALA A 140 -10.35 12.02 37.24
CA ALA A 140 -10.99 11.03 36.37
C ALA A 140 -11.59 11.69 35.12
N GLY A 141 -12.33 12.80 35.29
CA GLY A 141 -12.91 13.56 34.18
C GLY A 141 -11.85 14.06 33.20
N GLN A 142 -10.77 14.67 33.72
CA GLN A 142 -9.64 15.11 32.88
C GLN A 142 -9.00 13.95 32.12
N SER A 143 -8.81 12.80 32.77
CA SER A 143 -8.18 11.64 32.15
C SER A 143 -9.05 11.07 31.03
N TYR A 144 -10.37 10.96 31.23
CA TYR A 144 -11.29 10.53 30.17
C TYR A 144 -11.38 11.55 29.03
N GLN A 145 -11.30 12.85 29.32
CA GLN A 145 -11.24 13.87 28.27
C GLN A 145 -9.97 13.71 27.43
N GLN A 146 -8.82 13.48 28.07
CA GLN A 146 -7.57 13.21 27.35
C GLN A 146 -7.64 11.91 26.52
N VAL A 147 -8.21 10.83 27.07
CA VAL A 147 -8.43 9.58 26.33
C VAL A 147 -9.32 9.80 25.11
N SER A 148 -10.35 10.64 25.22
CA SER A 148 -11.19 11.00 24.07
C SER A 148 -10.39 11.65 22.94
N GLU A 149 -9.47 12.56 23.27
CA GLU A 149 -8.60 13.21 22.29
C GLU A 149 -7.56 12.25 21.72
N LEU A 150 -7.06 11.29 22.51
CA LEU A 150 -6.21 10.22 21.99
C LEU A 150 -6.93 9.41 20.90
N TRP A 151 -8.17 8.98 21.14
CA TRP A 151 -8.98 8.30 20.10
C TRP A 151 -9.19 9.16 18.86
N ALA A 152 -9.33 10.47 19.02
CA ALA A 152 -9.50 11.40 17.91
C ALA A 152 -8.24 11.56 17.05
N GLN A 153 -7.06 11.42 17.66
CA GLN A 153 -5.79 11.63 16.99
C GLN A 153 -5.18 10.33 16.46
N GLN A 154 -5.52 9.19 17.06
CA GLN A 154 -4.91 7.90 16.78
C GLN A 154 -4.91 7.51 15.29
N PRO A 155 -6.01 7.68 14.51
CA PRO A 155 -6.05 7.23 13.12
C PRO A 155 -4.90 7.75 12.24
N ARG A 156 -4.40 8.95 12.52
CA ARG A 156 -3.29 9.58 11.78
C ARG A 156 -1.96 8.85 11.98
N SER A 157 -1.82 8.13 13.09
CA SER A 157 -0.63 7.37 13.45
C SER A 157 -0.64 5.98 12.79
N ASP A 158 -1.82 5.41 12.54
CA ASP A 158 -1.97 4.03 12.08
C ASP A 158 -2.94 3.82 10.91
N SER A 159 -4.25 3.89 11.13
CA SER A 159 -5.29 3.51 10.16
C SER A 159 -5.24 4.33 8.88
N ASP A 160 -4.98 5.63 8.97
CA ASP A 160 -4.89 6.50 7.79
C ASP A 160 -3.64 6.18 6.96
N GLN A 161 -2.53 5.85 7.62
CA GLN A 161 -1.29 5.45 6.93
C GLN A 161 -1.44 4.09 6.26
N LEU A 162 -2.13 3.16 6.93
CA LEU A 162 -2.51 1.87 6.37
C LEU A 162 -3.40 2.04 5.14
N ALA A 163 -4.44 2.88 5.23
CA ALA A 163 -5.34 3.16 4.11
C ALA A 163 -4.62 3.82 2.92
N GLU A 164 -3.71 4.76 3.16
CA GLU A 164 -2.91 5.41 2.12
C GLU A 164 -2.03 4.39 1.36
N ALA A 165 -1.36 3.49 2.09
CA ALA A 165 -0.55 2.43 1.48
C ALA A 165 -1.40 1.43 0.69
N LEU A 166 -2.57 1.04 1.21
CA LEU A 166 -3.51 0.17 0.49
C LEU A 166 -4.07 0.85 -0.77
N HIS A 167 -4.25 2.17 -0.74
CA HIS A 167 -4.68 2.93 -1.91
C HIS A 167 -3.62 2.90 -3.03
N GLU A 168 -2.34 3.04 -2.69
CA GLU A 168 -1.24 2.87 -3.65
C GLU A 168 -1.29 1.47 -4.29
N TYR A 169 -1.43 0.42 -3.47
CA TYR A 169 -1.54 -0.96 -3.95
C TYR A 169 -2.78 -1.20 -4.82
N SER A 170 -3.92 -0.59 -4.51
CA SER A 170 -5.11 -0.65 -5.36
C SER A 170 -4.81 -0.10 -6.77
N GLY A 171 -4.05 1.00 -6.86
CA GLY A 171 -3.57 1.54 -8.13
C GLY A 171 -2.67 0.57 -8.89
N LEU A 172 -1.69 -0.03 -8.23
CA LEU A 172 -0.78 -1.02 -8.85
C LEU A 172 -1.52 -2.28 -9.32
N ILE A 173 -2.39 -2.83 -8.48
CA ILE A 173 -3.17 -4.03 -8.76
C ILE A 173 -4.09 -3.81 -9.97
N SER A 174 -4.68 -2.62 -10.10
CA SER A 174 -5.54 -2.27 -11.25
C SER A 174 -4.83 -2.39 -12.62
N CYS A 175 -3.49 -2.36 -12.63
CA CYS A 175 -2.69 -2.50 -13.85
C CYS A 175 -2.35 -3.97 -14.19
N LEU A 176 -2.45 -4.89 -13.23
CA LEU A 176 -2.05 -6.29 -13.40
C LEU A 176 -2.84 -7.04 -14.49
N PRO A 177 -4.17 -6.86 -14.66
CA PRO A 177 -4.92 -7.54 -15.74
C PRO A 177 -4.36 -7.27 -17.14
N ALA A 178 -3.89 -6.04 -17.39
CA ALA A 178 -3.25 -5.68 -18.66
C ALA A 178 -1.90 -6.38 -18.84
N VAL A 179 -1.09 -6.45 -17.78
CA VAL A 179 0.19 -7.17 -17.79
C VAL A 179 -0.02 -8.66 -18.04
N ILE A 180 -0.98 -9.29 -17.36
CA ILE A 180 -1.32 -10.71 -17.49
C ILE A 180 -1.81 -11.01 -18.91
N SER A 181 -2.68 -10.17 -19.46
CA SER A 181 -3.26 -10.34 -20.80
C SER A 181 -2.21 -10.39 -21.91
N ILE A 182 -1.19 -9.53 -21.84
CA ILE A 182 -0.08 -9.56 -22.82
C ILE A 182 0.62 -10.93 -22.83
N GLY A 183 0.67 -11.62 -21.68
CA GLY A 183 1.43 -12.86 -21.52
C GLY A 183 0.67 -14.06 -22.01
N ARG A 184 -0.62 -14.09 -21.69
CA ARG A 184 -1.57 -15.03 -22.30
C ARG A 184 -1.59 -14.90 -23.82
N GLY A 185 -1.65 -13.66 -24.34
CA GLY A 185 -1.64 -13.40 -25.78
C GLY A 185 -0.36 -13.87 -26.47
N SER A 186 0.80 -13.67 -25.82
CA SER A 186 2.10 -14.14 -26.30
C SER A 186 2.16 -15.68 -26.40
N ILE A 187 1.71 -16.38 -25.36
CA ILE A 187 1.69 -17.85 -25.30
C ILE A 187 0.69 -18.42 -26.32
N ALA A 188 -0.50 -17.81 -26.44
CA ALA A 188 -1.50 -18.20 -27.43
C ALA A 188 -0.95 -18.08 -28.86
N THR A 189 -0.27 -16.96 -29.17
CA THR A 189 0.36 -16.74 -30.47
C THR A 189 1.40 -17.81 -30.78
N ALA A 190 2.22 -18.21 -29.81
CA ALA A 190 3.19 -19.28 -30.00
C ALA A 190 2.53 -20.63 -30.29
N ARG A 191 1.43 -20.97 -29.61
CA ARG A 191 0.66 -22.20 -29.86
C ARG A 191 0.01 -22.22 -31.23
N ASP A 192 -0.60 -21.11 -31.64
CA ASP A 192 -1.18 -20.97 -32.97
C ASP A 192 -0.12 -21.12 -34.06
N CYS A 193 1.08 -20.59 -33.82
CA CYS A 193 2.22 -20.73 -34.72
C CYS A 193 2.70 -22.20 -34.83
N GLN A 194 2.75 -22.93 -33.72
CA GLN A 194 3.10 -24.35 -33.71
C GLN A 194 2.05 -25.20 -34.44
N ARG A 195 0.75 -24.93 -34.25
CA ARG A 195 -0.32 -25.58 -35.03
C ARG A 195 -0.20 -25.26 -36.53
N GLY A 196 0.13 -24.02 -36.89
CA GLY A 196 0.37 -23.64 -38.28
C GLY A 196 1.57 -24.37 -38.91
N LEU A 197 2.60 -24.70 -38.12
CA LEU A 197 3.72 -25.54 -38.55
C LEU A 197 3.28 -26.97 -38.83
N GLU A 198 2.50 -27.58 -37.92
CA GLU A 198 1.95 -28.93 -38.09
C GLU A 198 1.08 -29.06 -39.35
N GLU A 199 0.35 -27.99 -39.68
CA GLU A 199 -0.50 -27.91 -40.87
C GLU A 199 0.26 -27.48 -42.15
N GLY A 200 1.58 -27.24 -42.07
CA GLY A 200 2.41 -26.83 -43.20
C GLY A 200 2.18 -25.39 -43.70
N ARG A 201 1.51 -24.55 -42.91
CA ARG A 201 1.22 -23.13 -43.23
C ARG A 201 2.36 -22.18 -42.86
N ILE A 202 3.25 -22.59 -41.95
CA ILE A 202 4.33 -21.77 -41.39
C ILE A 202 5.65 -22.54 -41.51
N SER A 203 6.74 -21.82 -41.78
CA SER A 203 8.07 -22.43 -41.85
C SER A 203 8.62 -22.80 -40.45
N PRO A 204 9.44 -23.86 -40.33
CA PRO A 204 10.07 -24.22 -39.04
C PRO A 204 10.87 -23.07 -38.41
N ALA A 205 11.56 -22.26 -39.22
CA ALA A 205 12.37 -21.14 -38.76
C ALA A 205 11.51 -20.01 -38.18
N GLU A 206 10.38 -19.69 -38.83
CA GLU A 206 9.42 -18.70 -38.35
C GLU A 206 8.73 -19.16 -37.06
N ALA A 207 8.36 -20.44 -36.98
CA ALA A 207 7.79 -21.03 -35.77
C ALA A 207 8.76 -20.96 -34.59
N GLN A 208 10.03 -21.32 -34.81
CA GLN A 208 11.07 -21.25 -33.78
C GLN A 208 11.30 -19.81 -33.28
N GLU A 209 11.41 -18.83 -34.18
CA GLU A 209 11.62 -17.43 -33.78
C GLU A 209 10.40 -16.87 -33.04
N THR A 210 9.18 -17.22 -33.46
CA THR A 210 7.95 -16.81 -32.78
C THR A 210 7.88 -17.39 -31.37
N THR A 211 8.15 -18.69 -31.21
CA THR A 211 8.22 -19.33 -29.89
C THR A 211 9.29 -18.69 -29.00
N ARG A 212 10.47 -18.38 -29.55
CA ARG A 212 11.55 -17.71 -28.81
C ARG A 212 11.14 -16.32 -28.33
N ARG A 213 10.51 -15.52 -29.19
CA ARG A 213 10.01 -14.18 -28.83
C ARG A 213 8.89 -14.26 -27.79
N ALA A 214 7.99 -15.21 -27.94
CA ALA A 214 6.92 -15.41 -26.99
C ALA A 214 7.47 -15.75 -25.59
N ALA A 215 8.47 -16.63 -25.53
CA ALA A 215 9.14 -16.97 -24.28
C ALA A 215 9.81 -15.75 -23.62
N LEU A 216 10.41 -14.87 -24.41
CA LEU A 216 11.00 -13.63 -23.91
C LEU A 216 9.97 -12.69 -23.31
N VAL A 217 8.85 -12.46 -24.01
CA VAL A 217 7.75 -11.61 -23.52
C VAL A 217 7.18 -12.19 -22.22
N SER A 218 6.84 -13.48 -22.22
CA SER A 218 6.30 -14.17 -21.05
C SER A 218 7.26 -14.15 -19.86
N ALA A 219 8.56 -14.32 -20.08
CA ALA A 219 9.57 -14.24 -19.03
C ALA A 219 9.70 -12.83 -18.45
N ALA A 220 9.66 -11.79 -19.29
CA ALA A 220 9.67 -10.40 -18.82
C ALA A 220 8.46 -10.09 -17.92
N GLN A 221 7.30 -10.63 -18.25
CA GLN A 221 6.09 -10.48 -17.44
C GLN A 221 6.16 -11.28 -16.15
N CYS A 222 6.69 -12.50 -16.19
CA CYS A 222 6.96 -13.28 -14.99
C CYS A 222 7.93 -12.54 -14.06
N ALA A 223 8.93 -11.86 -14.61
CA ALA A 223 9.83 -11.01 -13.83
C ALA A 223 9.10 -9.84 -13.17
N GLU A 224 8.16 -9.19 -13.86
CA GLU A 224 7.32 -8.13 -13.29
C GLU A 224 6.41 -8.65 -12.19
N MET A 225 5.72 -9.78 -12.42
CA MET A 225 4.87 -10.44 -11.41
C MET A 225 5.69 -10.85 -10.17
N ASN A 226 6.92 -11.31 -10.35
CA ASN A 226 7.84 -11.62 -9.26
C ASN A 226 8.31 -10.36 -8.52
N ASN A 227 8.57 -9.27 -9.24
CA ASN A 227 8.89 -7.97 -8.65
C ASN A 227 7.75 -7.50 -7.74
N PHE A 228 6.52 -7.51 -8.27
CA PHE A 228 5.32 -7.13 -7.53
C PHE A 228 5.14 -7.96 -6.26
N ARG A 229 5.28 -9.29 -6.32
CA ARG A 229 5.16 -10.15 -5.13
C ARG A 229 6.22 -9.86 -4.07
N ARG A 230 7.45 -9.59 -4.48
CA ARG A 230 8.55 -9.23 -3.56
C ARG A 230 8.24 -7.91 -2.85
N GLU A 231 7.71 -6.94 -3.59
CA GLU A 231 7.27 -5.66 -3.05
C GLU A 231 6.11 -5.82 -2.06
N VAL A 232 5.09 -6.61 -2.43
CA VAL A 232 3.96 -6.94 -1.54
C VAL A 232 4.47 -7.51 -0.22
N ASP A 233 5.35 -8.51 -0.23
CA ASP A 233 5.89 -9.13 0.99
C ASP A 233 6.58 -8.11 1.90
N ALA A 234 7.48 -7.31 1.33
CA ALA A 234 8.25 -6.32 2.08
C ALA A 234 7.36 -5.20 2.66
N ASP A 235 6.47 -4.65 1.83
CA ASP A 235 5.67 -3.48 2.21
C ASP A 235 4.53 -3.87 3.15
N TYR A 236 3.84 -5.00 2.92
CA TYR A 236 2.76 -5.44 3.81
C TYR A 236 3.30 -5.79 5.19
N LYS A 237 4.48 -6.41 5.25
CA LYS A 237 5.17 -6.65 6.53
C LYS A 237 5.44 -5.33 7.26
N ALA A 238 6.00 -4.33 6.59
CA ALA A 238 6.31 -3.04 7.20
C ALA A 238 5.04 -2.29 7.65
N MET A 239 4.03 -2.26 6.77
CA MET A 239 2.72 -1.64 7.00
C MET A 239 2.02 -2.22 8.23
N MET A 240 1.91 -3.55 8.30
CA MET A 240 1.26 -4.22 9.43
C MET A 240 2.05 -4.12 10.72
N ALA A 241 3.39 -4.20 10.65
CA ALA A 241 4.24 -4.00 11.82
C ALA A 241 4.11 -2.58 12.39
N ASN A 242 3.99 -1.56 11.52
CA ASN A 242 3.76 -0.18 11.95
C ASN A 242 2.39 -0.02 12.61
N PHE A 243 1.33 -0.50 11.97
CA PHE A 243 -0.04 -0.45 12.49
C PHE A 243 -0.13 -1.07 13.90
N LEU A 244 0.40 -2.28 14.08
CA LEU A 244 0.37 -2.96 15.38
C LEU A 244 1.22 -2.25 16.44
N ARG A 245 2.37 -1.69 16.07
CA ARG A 245 3.23 -0.95 17.01
C ARG A 245 2.53 0.29 17.55
N GLU A 246 1.89 1.06 16.67
CA GLU A 246 1.14 2.25 17.07
C GLU A 246 -0.11 1.89 17.89
N GLN A 247 -0.80 0.79 17.56
CA GLN A 247 -1.91 0.27 18.36
C GLN A 247 -1.47 -0.15 19.78
N VAL A 248 -0.33 -0.83 19.92
CA VAL A 248 0.23 -1.19 21.24
C VAL A 248 0.55 0.06 22.05
N ARG A 249 1.25 1.02 21.44
CA ARG A 249 1.60 2.29 22.08
C ARG A 249 0.37 3.04 22.56
N PHE A 250 -0.64 3.14 21.70
CA PHE A 250 -1.90 3.82 21.98
C PHE A 250 -2.63 3.24 23.19
N HIS A 251 -2.83 1.92 23.22
CA HIS A 251 -3.52 1.28 24.33
C HIS A 251 -2.73 1.36 25.64
N GLN A 252 -1.39 1.31 25.58
CA GLN A 252 -0.55 1.52 26.75
C GLN A 252 -0.69 2.95 27.29
N GLU A 253 -0.77 3.96 26.41
CA GLU A 253 -0.95 5.35 26.82
C GLU A 253 -2.32 5.57 27.48
N ILE A 254 -3.38 4.98 26.94
CA ILE A 254 -4.70 4.99 27.59
C ILE A 254 -4.63 4.35 28.98
N ALA A 255 -4.02 3.16 29.09
CA ALA A 255 -3.89 2.46 30.37
C ALA A 255 -3.17 3.32 31.42
N ASN A 256 -2.08 3.99 31.02
CA ASN A 256 -1.32 4.87 31.91
C ASN A 256 -2.16 6.07 32.39
N LYS A 257 -2.97 6.69 31.52
CA LYS A 257 -3.86 7.80 31.90
C LYS A 257 -4.94 7.35 32.89
N LEU A 258 -5.53 6.19 32.65
CA LEU A 258 -6.55 5.63 33.53
C LEU A 258 -5.96 5.23 34.89
N GLN A 259 -4.75 4.66 34.91
CA GLN A 259 -4.05 4.33 36.15
C GLN A 259 -3.75 5.58 36.98
N ALA A 260 -3.25 6.65 36.36
CA ALA A 260 -2.98 7.91 37.04
C ALA A 260 -4.26 8.51 37.68
N ALA A 261 -5.41 8.42 37.01
CA ALA A 261 -6.68 8.81 37.60
C ALA A 261 -7.10 7.91 38.76
N LEU A 262 -6.95 6.58 38.60
CA LEU A 262 -7.31 5.60 39.63
C LEU A 262 -6.52 5.83 40.93
N ASP A 263 -5.23 6.15 40.83
CA ASP A 263 -4.37 6.38 41.98
C ASP A 263 -4.87 7.55 42.86
N THR A 264 -5.60 8.51 42.28
CA THR A 264 -6.19 9.64 43.05
C THR A 264 -7.30 9.24 44.01
N PHE A 265 -7.88 8.04 43.88
CA PHE A 265 -8.89 7.51 44.79
C PHE A 265 -8.32 6.78 46.01
N SER A 266 -6.99 6.71 46.15
CA SER A 266 -6.30 5.97 47.23
C SER A 266 -6.04 6.80 48.50
N TYR A 267 -6.91 7.74 48.82
CA TYR A 267 -6.77 8.66 49.96
C TYR A 267 -7.30 8.11 51.29
#